data_AF-A0A1E4F8L3-F1
#
_entry.id   AF-A0A1E4F8L3-F1
#
_cell.length_a   1.000
_cell.length_b   1.000
_cell.length_c   1.000
_cell.angle_alpha   90.00
_cell.angle_beta   90.00
_cell.angle_gamma   90.00
#
_symmetry.space_group_name_H-M   'P 1'
#
loop_
_entity.id
_entity.type
_entity.pdbx_description
1 polymer ?
#
loop_
_entity_poly.entity_id
_entity_poly.type
_entity_poly.pdbx_seq_one_letter_code
_entity_poly.pdbx_strand_id
1 'polypeptide(L)'
;MERRLVRAALSETCSVYPDMPDRLDALGSLAGKLEDIRRANVVHHLELMEAAKAQGVQVICFGELFPAPYFALGTDPLWLALAETVEGKTVGEVREAARR
;
A
#
# COMPACT_ATOMS: atom_id res chain seq x y z
N MET A 1 -18.00 -33.62 0.97
CA MET A 1 -17.19 -32.45 1.32
C MET A 1 -18.04 -31.23 0.99
N GLU A 2 -18.42 -30.41 1.97
CA GLU A 2 -19.21 -29.20 1.71
C GLU A 2 -18.39 -28.19 0.90
N ARG A 3 -19.02 -27.57 -0.10
CA ARG A 3 -18.38 -26.58 -0.96
C ARG A 3 -18.23 -25.26 -0.18
N ARG A 4 -16.99 -24.88 0.14
CA ARG A 4 -16.68 -23.55 0.69
C ARG A 4 -16.60 -22.53 -0.45
N LEU A 5 -17.50 -21.54 -0.43
CA LEU A 5 -17.40 -20.37 -1.32
C LEU A 5 -16.50 -19.33 -0.66
N VAL A 6 -15.59 -18.74 -1.47
CA VAL A 6 -14.72 -17.64 -1.05
C VAL A 6 -14.89 -16.49 -2.04
N ARG A 7 -15.22 -15.31 -1.54
CA ARG A 7 -15.21 -14.08 -2.34
C ARG A 7 -13.86 -13.38 -2.18
N ALA A 8 -13.15 -13.20 -3.29
CA ALA A 8 -11.88 -12.49 -3.32
C ALA A 8 -11.99 -11.18 -4.10
N ALA A 9 -11.12 -10.22 -3.80
CA ALA A 9 -10.95 -8.98 -4.54
C ALA A 9 -9.46 -8.66 -4.77
N LEU A 10 -9.20 -7.87 -5.80
CA LEU A 10 -7.90 -7.31 -6.11
C LEU A 10 -8.08 -5.80 -6.27
N SER A 11 -7.21 -5.00 -5.65
CA SER A 11 -7.19 -3.55 -5.86
C SER A 11 -6.15 -3.17 -6.91
N GLU A 12 -6.51 -2.25 -7.80
CA GLU A 12 -5.60 -1.55 -8.69
C GLU A 12 -5.70 -0.06 -8.41
N THR A 13 -4.59 0.56 -8.00
CA THR A 13 -4.58 1.94 -7.50
C THR A 13 -3.37 2.69 -8.03
N CYS A 14 -3.49 4.01 -8.10
CA CYS A 14 -2.34 4.91 -8.15
C CYS A 14 -2.06 5.45 -6.75
N SER A 15 -0.83 5.91 -6.52
CA SER A 15 -0.50 6.60 -5.27
C SER A 15 -1.42 7.80 -5.06
N VAL A 16 -1.97 7.93 -3.85
CA VAL A 16 -2.84 9.05 -3.45
C VAL A 16 -2.08 10.18 -2.76
N TYR A 17 -0.76 10.06 -2.62
CA TYR A 17 0.09 11.13 -2.13
C TYR A 17 0.02 12.35 -3.09
N PRO A 18 -0.35 13.55 -2.61
CA PRO A 18 -0.69 14.68 -3.47
C PRO A 18 0.51 15.27 -4.22
N ASP A 19 1.70 15.23 -3.61
CA ASP A 19 2.91 15.85 -4.16
C ASP A 19 3.81 14.83 -4.86
N MET A 20 3.23 13.82 -5.50
CA MET A 20 3.98 12.81 -6.26
C MET A 20 4.53 13.45 -7.55
N PRO A 21 5.85 13.41 -7.81
CA PRO A 21 6.42 13.94 -9.04
C PRO A 21 5.94 13.17 -10.27
N ASP A 22 5.75 13.88 -11.39
CA ASP A 22 5.38 13.34 -12.70
C ASP A 22 6.60 13.03 -13.60
N ARG A 23 7.81 13.27 -13.08
CA ARG A 23 9.08 13.08 -13.80
C ARG A 23 10.11 12.34 -12.97
N LEU A 24 10.91 11.50 -13.64
CA LEU A 24 11.95 10.69 -13.01
C LEU A 24 13.06 11.53 -12.36
N ASP A 25 13.45 12.63 -12.99
CA ASP A 25 14.50 13.53 -12.48
C ASP A 25 14.07 14.31 -11.22
N ALA A 26 12.77 14.34 -10.92
CA ALA A 26 12.20 14.99 -9.75
C ALA A 26 12.02 14.04 -8.55
N LEU A 27 12.32 12.75 -8.67
CA LEU A 27 12.12 11.77 -7.59
C LEU A 27 12.93 12.08 -6.32
N GLY A 28 14.08 12.75 -6.44
CA GLY A 28 14.87 13.20 -5.29
C GLY A 28 14.12 14.17 -4.36
N SER A 29 13.07 14.84 -4.86
CA SER A 29 12.21 15.73 -4.05
C SER A 29 11.34 15.01 -3.01
N LEU A 30 11.32 13.66 -3.05
CA LEU A 30 10.63 12.80 -2.09
C LEU A 30 11.46 12.52 -0.83
N ALA A 31 12.73 12.94 -0.81
CA ALA A 31 13.57 12.84 0.39
C ALA A 31 12.87 13.49 1.61
N GLY A 32 12.80 12.76 2.71
CA GLY A 32 12.11 13.20 3.94
C GLY A 32 10.58 13.06 3.92
N LYS A 33 9.96 12.62 2.82
CA LYS A 33 8.50 12.48 2.68
C LYS A 33 8.00 11.04 2.60
N LEU A 34 8.90 10.05 2.61
CA LEU A 34 8.54 8.64 2.37
C LEU A 34 7.51 8.08 3.36
N GLU A 35 7.57 8.50 4.63
CA GLU A 35 6.57 8.12 5.63
C GLU A 35 5.19 8.74 5.35
N ASP A 36 5.13 9.96 4.82
CA ASP A 36 3.87 10.58 4.42
C ASP A 36 3.25 9.89 3.20
N ILE A 37 4.08 9.47 2.24
CA ILE A 37 3.65 8.68 1.09
C ILE A 37 3.09 7.34 1.56
N ARG A 38 3.85 6.63 2.40
CA ARG A 38 3.42 5.37 3.03
C ARG A 38 2.08 5.54 3.72
N ARG A 39 1.95 6.53 4.61
CA ARG A 39 0.71 6.79 5.36
C ARG A 39 -0.47 7.08 4.45
N ALA A 40 -0.30 7.96 3.45
CA ALA A 40 -1.37 8.31 2.52
C ALA A 40 -1.89 7.08 1.78
N ASN A 41 -0.97 6.26 1.25
CA ASN A 41 -1.33 5.07 0.51
C ASN A 41 -1.91 3.98 1.41
N VAL A 42 -1.33 3.71 2.59
CA VAL A 42 -1.87 2.68 3.49
C VAL A 42 -3.29 3.03 3.92
N VAL A 43 -3.54 4.28 4.35
CA VAL A 43 -4.90 4.74 4.72
C VAL A 43 -5.90 4.49 3.60
N HIS A 44 -5.56 4.87 2.36
CA HIS A 44 -6.42 4.63 1.21
C HIS A 44 -6.72 3.14 0.98
N HIS A 45 -5.72 2.26 1.13
CA HIS A 45 -5.94 0.82 1.00
C HIS A 45 -6.78 0.25 2.15
N LEU A 46 -6.65 0.77 3.37
CA LEU A 46 -7.55 0.39 4.48
C LEU A 46 -9.00 0.79 4.19
N GLU A 47 -9.25 1.94 3.57
CA GLU A 47 -10.60 2.34 3.14
C GLU A 47 -11.14 1.39 2.06
N LEU A 48 -10.31 0.97 1.11
CA LEU A 48 -10.67 -0.04 0.11
C LEU A 48 -10.97 -1.41 0.74
N MET A 49 -10.26 -1.79 1.81
CA MET A 49 -10.58 -3.01 2.58
C MET A 49 -11.98 -2.93 3.17
N GLU A 50 -12.34 -1.81 3.80
CA GLU A 50 -13.68 -1.64 4.39
C GLU A 50 -14.77 -1.66 3.30
N ALA A 51 -14.51 -1.04 2.14
CA ALA A 51 -15.43 -1.08 1.00
C ALA A 51 -15.58 -2.50 0.40
N ALA A 52 -14.50 -3.28 0.35
CA ALA A 52 -14.53 -4.67 -0.11
C ALA A 52 -15.26 -5.58 0.89
N LYS A 53 -15.03 -5.37 2.19
CA LYS A 53 -15.73 -6.05 3.27
C LYS A 53 -17.24 -5.81 3.21
N ALA A 54 -17.66 -4.57 2.95
CA ALA A 54 -19.08 -4.24 2.74
C ALA A 54 -19.74 -5.02 1.58
N GLN A 55 -18.94 -5.50 0.63
CA GLN A 55 -19.37 -6.34 -0.50
C GLN A 55 -19.23 -7.85 -0.23
N GLY A 56 -18.91 -8.24 1.02
CA GLY A 56 -18.74 -9.63 1.44
C GLY A 56 -17.44 -10.27 0.98
N VAL A 57 -16.42 -9.49 0.64
CA VAL A 57 -15.08 -10.01 0.30
C VAL A 57 -14.41 -10.58 1.55
N GLN A 58 -13.79 -11.74 1.40
CA GLN A 58 -13.12 -12.49 2.47
C GLN A 58 -11.59 -12.49 2.31
N VAL A 59 -11.11 -12.25 1.09
CA VAL A 59 -9.68 -12.15 0.77
C VAL A 59 -9.48 -10.98 -0.17
N ILE A 60 -8.62 -10.03 0.19
CA ILE A 60 -8.23 -8.92 -0.68
C ILE A 60 -6.71 -8.93 -0.85
N CYS A 61 -6.26 -8.62 -2.06
CA CYS A 61 -4.85 -8.47 -2.40
C CYS A 61 -4.60 -7.07 -2.97
N PHE A 62 -3.46 -6.48 -2.61
CA PHE A 62 -3.03 -5.15 -3.05
C PHE A 62 -1.93 -5.26 -4.10
N GLY A 63 -1.66 -4.14 -4.79
CA GLY A 63 -0.55 -4.03 -5.72
C GLY A 63 0.82 -4.25 -5.04
N GLU A 64 1.79 -4.69 -5.83
CA GLU A 64 3.18 -4.69 -5.41
C GLU A 64 3.58 -3.28 -4.95
N LEU A 65 4.29 -3.19 -3.83
CA LEU A 65 4.71 -1.91 -3.25
C LEU A 65 3.56 -0.92 -3.01
N PHE A 66 2.32 -1.38 -2.72
CA PHE A 66 1.18 -0.48 -2.51
C PHE A 66 1.39 0.72 -1.56
N PRO A 67 2.29 0.71 -0.54
CA PRO A 67 2.56 1.89 0.28
C PRO A 67 3.46 2.93 -0.41
N ALA A 68 4.18 2.56 -1.46
CA ALA A 68 5.33 3.28 -2.00
C ALA A 68 5.25 3.50 -3.52
N PRO A 69 5.97 4.48 -4.07
CA PRO A 69 6.17 4.55 -5.50
C PRO A 69 7.04 3.38 -5.97
N TYR A 70 6.90 3.01 -7.25
CA TYR A 70 7.78 2.03 -7.87
C TYR A 70 9.20 2.59 -7.98
N PHE A 71 10.07 2.21 -7.05
CA PHE A 71 11.40 2.80 -6.90
C PHE A 71 12.47 2.13 -7.76
N ALA A 72 12.19 0.97 -8.38
CA ALA A 72 13.13 0.20 -9.19
C ALA A 72 13.41 0.83 -10.58
N LEU A 73 13.44 2.16 -10.62
CA LEU A 73 13.80 2.99 -11.77
C LEU A 73 15.26 3.50 -11.66
N GLY A 74 15.88 3.34 -10.49
CA GLY A 74 17.26 3.72 -10.21
C GLY A 74 17.78 3.09 -8.91
N THR A 75 18.89 3.61 -8.39
CA THR A 75 19.60 3.04 -7.22
C THR A 75 19.78 4.08 -6.10
N ASP A 76 18.90 5.07 -6.01
CA ASP A 76 19.00 6.11 -4.98
C ASP A 76 18.83 5.50 -3.58
N PRO A 77 19.77 5.72 -2.64
CA PRO A 77 19.69 5.15 -1.30
C PRO A 77 18.50 5.65 -0.47
N LEU A 78 17.83 6.75 -0.87
CA LEU A 78 16.65 7.24 -0.16
C LEU A 78 15.56 6.17 -0.06
N TRP A 79 15.44 5.28 -1.06
CA TRP A 79 14.43 4.23 -1.09
C TRP A 79 14.59 3.20 0.02
N LEU A 80 15.79 3.06 0.59
CA LEU A 80 16.02 2.19 1.74
C LEU A 80 15.21 2.61 2.97
N ALA A 81 14.82 3.89 3.07
CA ALA A 81 13.98 4.38 4.16
C ALA A 81 12.52 3.90 4.08
N LEU A 82 12.10 3.28 2.95
CA LEU A 82 10.81 2.58 2.84
C LEU A 82 10.86 1.15 3.38
N ALA A 83 12.05 0.60 3.63
CA ALA A 83 12.20 -0.76 4.12
C ALA A 83 11.68 -0.85 5.56
N GLU A 84 10.79 -1.81 5.79
CA GLU A 84 10.28 -2.15 7.12
C GLU A 84 10.73 -3.56 7.50
N THR A 85 10.72 -3.86 8.79
CA THR A 85 10.78 -5.26 9.24
C THR A 85 9.53 -6.01 8.78
N VAL A 86 9.57 -7.34 8.76
CA VAL A 86 8.41 -8.18 8.37
C VAL A 86 7.18 -7.87 9.24
N GLU A 87 7.38 -7.59 10.52
CA GLU A 87 6.33 -7.19 11.48
C GLU A 87 6.25 -5.65 11.64
N GLY A 88 6.56 -4.95 10.55
CA GLY A 88 6.64 -3.49 10.50
C GLY A 88 5.28 -2.79 10.63
N LYS A 89 5.35 -1.46 10.55
CA LYS A 89 4.20 -0.57 10.76
C LYS A 89 3.06 -0.85 9.78
N THR A 90 3.37 -1.05 8.50
CA THR A 90 2.39 -1.36 7.46
C THR A 90 1.68 -2.69 7.74
N VAL A 91 2.42 -3.73 8.11
CA VAL A 91 1.83 -5.04 8.48
C VAL A 91 0.96 -4.92 9.72
N GLY A 92 1.39 -4.15 10.72
CA GLY A 92 0.60 -3.87 11.92
C GLY A 92 -0.75 -3.21 11.60
N GLU A 93 -0.75 -2.14 10.81
CA GLU A 93 -1.97 -1.41 10.42
C GLU A 93 -2.94 -2.29 9.60
N VAL A 94 -2.43 -3.04 8.62
CA VAL A 94 -3.25 -3.97 7.80
C VAL A 94 -3.80 -5.11 8.65
N ARG A 95 -3.01 -5.65 9.59
CA ARG A 95 -3.46 -6.71 10.50
C ARG A 95 -4.60 -6.23 11.40
N GLU A 96 -4.50 -5.03 11.95
CA GLU A 96 -5.57 -4.47 12.77
C GLU A 96 -6.85 -4.22 11.95
N ALA A 97 -6.71 -3.76 10.70
CA ALA A 97 -7.87 -3.64 9.81
C ALA A 97 -8.50 -5.00 9.46
N ALA A 98 -7.69 -6.02 9.19
CA ALA A 98 -8.17 -7.35 8.86
C ALA A 98 -8.91 -8.06 10.02
N ARG A 99 -8.71 -7.62 11.28
CA ARG A 99 -9.38 -8.17 12.46
C ARG A 99 -10.79 -7.62 12.68
N ARG A 100 -11.09 -6.43 12.15
CA ARG A 100 -12.38 -5.76 12.34
C ARG A 100 -13.42 -6.28 11.36
#